data_AF-A0A7Y1Z114-F1
#
_entry.id   AF-A0A7Y1Z114-F1
#
_cell.length_a   1.000
_cell.length_b   1.000
_cell.length_c   1.000
_cell.angle_alpha   90.00
_cell.angle_beta   90.00
_cell.angle_gamma   90.00
#
_symmetry.space_group_name_H-M   'P 1'
#
loop_
_entity.id
_entity.type
_entity.pdbx_description
1 polymer ?
#
loop_
_entity_poly.entity_id
_entity_poly.type
_entity_poly.pdbx_seq_one_letter_code
_entity_poly.pdbx_strand_id
1 'polypeptide(L)' 'MEDDLEPGRKRQEIVLGEDLATLSIDELNDRISACESEIARIRNAIDEKQRSQAAASTFFRS' A
#
# COMPACT_ATOMS: atom_id res chain seq x y z
N MET A 1 -33.06 21.35 -4.42
CA MET A 1 -32.45 21.48 -3.09
C MET A 1 -31.37 20.42 -3.04
N GLU A 2 -30.26 20.75 -3.68
CA GLU A 2 -28.96 20.97 -3.02
C GLU A 2 -28.18 19.64 -3.07
N ASP A 3 -27.39 19.55 -4.14
CA ASP A 3 -26.38 18.53 -4.37
C ASP A 3 -25.31 18.71 -3.28
N ASP A 4 -25.55 18.09 -2.11
CA ASP A 4 -24.60 18.03 -1.01
C ASP A 4 -23.49 17.04 -1.39
N LEU A 5 -22.65 17.48 -2.34
CA LEU A 5 -21.34 16.91 -2.59
C LEU A 5 -20.51 17.19 -1.34
N GLU A 6 -20.68 16.35 -0.32
CA GLU A 6 -19.76 16.27 0.79
C GLU A 6 -18.34 16.26 0.19
N PRO A 7 -17.45 17.20 0.57
CA PRO A 7 -16.10 17.21 0.05
C PRO A 7 -15.44 15.92 0.53
N GLY A 8 -15.45 14.89 -0.32
CA GLY A 8 -14.91 13.59 -0.04
C GLY A 8 -13.52 13.80 0.51
N ARG A 9 -13.34 13.51 1.80
CA ARG A 9 -12.11 13.74 2.54
C ARG A 9 -11.00 13.11 1.71
N LYS A 10 -10.20 13.94 1.03
CA LYS A 10 -9.12 13.45 0.20
C LYS A 10 -8.25 12.61 1.13
N ARG A 11 -8.17 11.31 0.87
CA ARG A 11 -7.28 10.42 1.65
C ARG A 11 -5.90 11.01 1.51
N GLN A 12 -5.35 11.50 2.60
CA GLN A 12 -4.03 12.09 2.63
C GLN A 12 -3.05 11.04 2.15
N GLU A 13 -2.28 11.39 1.12
CA GLU A 13 -1.29 10.47 0.56
C GLU A 13 -0.20 10.27 1.61
N ILE A 14 0.07 9.00 1.95
CA ILE A 14 1.07 8.65 2.97
C ILE A 14 2.45 8.76 2.32
N VAL A 15 3.20 9.82 2.68
CA VAL A 15 4.56 10.05 2.19
C VAL A 15 5.60 9.47 3.15
N LEU A 16 6.45 8.57 2.68
CA LEU A 16 7.53 8.01 3.51
C LEU A 16 8.54 9.10 3.90
N GLY A 17 8.84 9.21 5.19
CA GLY A 17 9.77 10.20 5.72
C GLY A 17 9.19 11.60 5.94
N GLU A 18 7.87 11.77 5.89
CA GLU A 18 7.25 13.04 6.30
C GLU A 18 7.35 13.28 7.82
N ASP A 19 7.27 14.54 8.22
CA ASP A 19 7.23 14.93 9.62
C ASP A 19 5.92 14.49 10.29
N LEU A 20 6.04 13.81 11.42
CA LEU A 20 4.90 13.23 12.14
C LEU A 20 4.41 14.10 13.30
N ALA A 21 5.04 15.24 13.57
CA ALA A 21 4.80 16.01 14.79
C ALA A 21 3.39 16.61 14.87
N THR A 22 2.72 16.74 13.72
CA THR A 22 1.36 17.30 13.62
C THR A 22 0.25 16.26 13.62
N LEU A 23 0.61 14.96 13.57
CA LEU A 23 -0.35 13.85 13.51
C LEU A 23 -0.75 13.38 14.91
N SER A 24 -2.02 13.06 15.07
CA SER A 24 -2.54 12.41 16.26
C SER A 24 -2.14 10.93 16.33
N ILE A 25 -2.26 10.32 17.52
CA ILE A 25 -1.96 8.89 17.72
C ILE A 25 -2.85 8.00 16.84
N ASP A 26 -4.14 8.33 16.72
CA ASP A 26 -5.07 7.60 15.84
C ASP A 26 -4.64 7.68 14.37
N GLU A 27 -4.25 8.87 13.89
CA GLU A 27 -3.75 9.05 12.52
C GLU A 27 -2.45 8.27 12.28
N LEU A 28 -1.58 8.17 13.28
CA LEU A 28 -0.36 7.35 13.20
C LEU A 28 -0.70 5.86 13.13
N ASN A 29 -1.70 5.38 13.88
CA ASN A 29 -2.14 3.99 13.83
C ASN A 29 -2.80 3.66 12.47
N ASP A 30 -3.67 4.53 11.96
CA ASP A 30 -4.27 4.37 10.63
C ASP A 30 -3.20 4.32 9.54
N ARG A 31 -2.19 5.19 9.65
CA ARG A 31 -1.05 5.22 8.74
C ARG A 31 -0.22 3.95 8.81
N ILE A 32 0.04 3.41 10.00
CA ILE A 32 0.72 2.11 10.19
C ILE A 32 -0.09 1.01 9.49
N SER A 33 -1.39 0.95 9.74
CA SER A 33 -2.27 -0.08 9.15
C SER A 33 -2.26 -0.04 7.62
N ALA A 34 -2.33 1.17 7.05
CA ALA A 34 -2.23 1.35 5.60
C ALA A 34 -0.87 0.91 5.04
N CYS A 35 0.25 1.27 5.70
CA CYS A 35 1.59 0.84 5.31
C CYS A 35 1.76 -0.69 5.39
N GLU A 36 1.27 -1.33 6.45
CA GLU A 36 1.33 -2.79 6.62
C GLU A 36 0.54 -3.53 5.53
N SER A 37 -0.64 -3.01 5.19
CA SER A 37 -1.44 -3.53 4.08
C SER A 37 -0.67 -3.45 2.75
N GLU A 38 -0.02 -2.32 2.49
CA GLU A 38 0.77 -2.15 1.27
C GLU A 38 2.02 -3.05 1.26
N ILE A 39 2.68 -3.23 2.41
CA ILE A 39 3.79 -4.18 2.55
C ILE A 39 3.32 -5.60 2.21
N ALA A 40 2.15 -6.03 2.71
CA ALA A 40 1.60 -7.34 2.41
C ALA A 40 1.30 -7.51 0.91
N ARG A 41 0.69 -6.50 0.29
CA ARG A 41 0.43 -6.47 -1.15
C ARG A 41 1.72 -6.59 -1.98
N ILE A 42 2.75 -5.81 -1.65
CA ILE A 42 4.04 -5.83 -2.34
C ILE A 42 4.71 -7.19 -2.19
N ARG A 43 4.71 -7.76 -0.98
CA ARG A 43 5.26 -9.12 -0.73
C ARG A 43 4.57 -10.18 -1.59
N ASN A 44 3.24 -10.14 -1.69
CA ASN A 44 2.50 -11.06 -2.55
C ASN A 44 2.86 -10.90 -4.04
N ALA A 45 2.99 -9.66 -4.52
CA ALA A 45 3.40 -9.39 -5.89
C ALA A 45 4.83 -9.86 -6.19
N ILE A 46 5.74 -9.77 -5.21
CA ILE A 46 7.11 -10.31 -5.33
C ILE A 46 7.05 -11.84 -5.44
N ASP A 47 6.29 -12.51 -4.56
CA ASP A 47 6.16 -13.96 -4.55
C ASP A 47 5.59 -14.48 -5.88
N GLU A 48 4.55 -13.83 -6.40
CA GLU A 48 3.97 -14.17 -7.71
C GLU A 48 5.01 -14.04 -8.85
N LYS A 49 5.79 -12.95 -8.86
CA LYS A 49 6.86 -12.74 -9.85
C LYS A 49 7.96 -13.79 -9.73
N GLN A 50 8.35 -14.15 -8.51
CA GLN A 50 9.36 -15.19 -8.27
C GLN A 50 8.89 -16.56 -8.76
N ARG A 51 7.61 -16.93 -8.51
CA ARG A 51 7.03 -18.17 -9.03
C ARG A 51 7.02 -18.19 -10.56
N SER A 52 6.65 -17.08 -11.19
CA SER A 52 6.69 -16.95 -12.65
C SER A 52 8.11 -17.12 -13.20
N GLN A 53 9.11 -16.53 -12.54
CA GLN A 53 10.51 -16.66 -12.95
C GLN A 53 11.02 -18.10 -12.76
N ALA A 54 10.70 -18.74 -11.64
CA ALA A 54 11.08 -20.12 -11.36
C ALA A 54 10.48 -21.09 -12.37
N ALA A 55 9.18 -20.97 -12.66
CA ALA A 55 8.51 -21.77 -13.68
C ALA A 55 9.19 -21.61 -15.04
N ALA A 56 9.46 -20.38 -15.48
CA ALA A 56 10.17 -20.13 -16.73
C ALA A 56 11.57 -20.77 -16.74
N SER A 57 12.33 -20.64 -15.66
CA SER A 57 13.70 -21.18 -15.58
C SER A 57 13.77 -22.71 -15.71
N THR A 58 12.72 -23.43 -15.31
CA THR A 58 12.62 -24.89 -15.48
C THR A 58 12.39 -25.26 -16.96
N PHE A 59 11.58 -24.50 -17.70
CA PHE A 59 11.34 -24.75 -19.13
C PHE A 59 12.60 -24.55 -19.99
N PHE A 60 13.50 -23.64 -19.62
CA PHE A 60 14.73 -23.38 -20.37
C PHE A 60 15.91 -24.30 -20.00
N ARG A 61 15.75 -25.23 -19.04
CA ARG A 61 16.80 -26.19 -18.63
C ARG A 61 16.51 -27.64 -19.07
N SER A 62 15.51 -27.82 -19.95
CA SER A 62 15.22 -29.10 -20.62
C SER A 62 15.87 -29.15 -22.01
#